data_AF-A0A9X3KUJ2-F1
#
_entry.id   AF-A0A9X3KUJ2-F1
#
_cell.length_a   1.000
_cell.length_b   1.000
_cell.length_c   1.000
_cell.angle_alpha   90.00
_cell.angle_beta   90.00
_cell.angle_gamma   90.00
#
_symmetry.space_group_name_H-M   'P 1'
#
loop_
_entity.id
_entity.type
_entity.pdbx_description
1 polymer ?
#
loop_
_entity_poly.entity_id
_entity_poly.type
_entity_poly.pdbx_seq_one_letter_code
_entity_poly.pdbx_strand_id
1 'polypeptide(L)'
;MELNLLALETSSSRCGVALLRAFDGRLEVAVREHEGSQEHAERLLPMANELLAEAGLAPGALQAVAFGQGPGGFTGLRVACGVAQGMAMGLGIPVLPVVSHQAVAAQAGGVPDDAIVVALDARMNEVYLAVYRPVAGADGESVWETLQAPLLIAAAEVVPWTAHHLPAWSRAAGRALQPLLAGDAWDAYAADMSIPAGWRRAGEAQRPEAASVARLARQAWSRGEAVAPEQAAPLYVRDKVAFTTAERLRGEGGNPKAQSTLAPAYPQPLTDADLDEVVALEANVQSFPWTRGNFADALAAGYGAWTLRRDGRVAGFCILMFAPDVAHLLVIAVARSLHRQGLGSVLLDWCEQQARERSLDGVLLEVRPSNTAAVEFYKARGYLQIGLRRGYYPAEKGGREDALVMQKRLDRPKGATA
;
A
#
# COMPACT_ATOMS: atom_id res chain seq x y z
N MET A 1 30.12 -19.59 15.09
CA MET A 1 29.32 -19.14 16.26
C MET A 1 28.32 -20.22 16.55
N GLU A 2 28.21 -20.66 17.80
CA GLU A 2 27.13 -21.56 18.20
C GLU A 2 25.85 -20.75 18.48
N LEU A 3 24.72 -21.19 17.93
CA LEU A 3 23.42 -20.54 18.10
C LEU A 3 22.31 -21.59 18.08
N ASN A 4 21.54 -21.67 19.15
CA ASN A 4 20.26 -22.37 19.25
C ASN A 4 19.15 -21.32 19.38
N LEU A 5 18.25 -21.28 18.40
CA LEU A 5 17.15 -20.34 18.33
C LEU A 5 15.85 -21.09 18.11
N LEU A 6 14.81 -20.73 18.87
CA LEU A 6 13.46 -21.25 18.68
C LEU A 6 12.61 -20.19 17.97
N ALA A 7 11.92 -20.55 16.89
CA ALA A 7 11.04 -19.66 16.14
C ALA A 7 9.59 -20.10 16.22
N LEU A 8 8.67 -19.16 16.49
CA LEU A 8 7.23 -19.40 16.63
C LEU A 8 6.47 -18.69 15.50
N GLU A 9 5.60 -19.38 14.77
CA GLU A 9 4.80 -18.78 13.69
C GLU A 9 3.34 -19.20 13.81
N THR A 10 2.45 -18.24 14.02
CA THR A 10 1.01 -18.46 14.24
C THR A 10 0.15 -17.38 13.57
N SER A 11 0.70 -16.64 12.61
CA SER A 11 0.03 -15.54 11.91
C SER A 11 -1.01 -16.02 10.87
N SER A 12 -0.97 -17.29 10.46
CA SER A 12 -1.91 -17.89 9.51
C SER A 12 -2.78 -18.96 10.16
N SER A 13 -3.48 -19.80 9.38
CA SER A 13 -4.14 -21.00 9.90
C SER A 13 -3.19 -22.14 10.27
N ARG A 14 -1.90 -21.99 9.94
CA ARG A 14 -0.81 -22.90 10.30
C ARG A 14 -0.10 -22.37 11.54
N CYS A 15 0.09 -23.26 12.51
CA CYS A 15 0.92 -23.07 13.70
C CYS A 15 2.22 -23.84 13.52
N GLY A 16 3.36 -23.19 13.71
CA GLY A 16 4.66 -23.82 13.55
C GLY A 16 5.64 -23.42 14.63
N VAL A 17 6.50 -24.36 15.02
CA VAL A 17 7.69 -24.12 15.82
C VAL A 17 8.88 -24.69 15.08
N ALA A 18 9.97 -23.92 14.99
CA ALA A 18 11.23 -24.40 14.45
C ALA A 18 12.37 -24.19 15.44
N LEU A 19 13.20 -25.21 15.60
CA LEU A 19 14.47 -25.13 16.31
C LEU A 19 15.58 -25.03 15.26
N LEU A 20 16.27 -23.89 15.22
CA LEU A 20 17.46 -23.68 14.43
C LEU A 20 18.70 -23.85 15.29
N ARG A 21 19.67 -24.62 14.79
CA ARG A 21 20.97 -24.85 15.42
C ARG A 21 22.07 -24.52 14.42
N ALA A 22 22.94 -23.59 14.78
CA ALA A 22 24.19 -23.33 14.06
C ALA A 22 25.35 -23.74 14.96
N PHE A 23 26.23 -24.63 14.50
CA PHE A 23 27.39 -25.13 15.25
C PHE A 23 28.40 -25.71 14.26
N ASP A 24 29.71 -25.59 14.52
CA ASP A 24 30.77 -26.13 13.64
C ASP A 24 30.62 -25.82 12.14
N GLY A 25 30.09 -24.63 11.81
CA GLY A 25 29.81 -24.23 10.42
C GLY A 25 28.62 -24.96 9.76
N ARG A 26 27.90 -25.81 10.51
CA ARG A 26 26.66 -26.47 10.10
C ARG A 26 25.45 -25.66 10.52
N LEU A 27 24.38 -25.80 9.75
CA LEU A 27 23.07 -25.22 10.04
C LEU A 27 21.99 -26.32 9.96
N GLU A 28 21.31 -26.57 11.06
CA GLU A 28 20.22 -27.53 11.17
C GLU A 28 18.93 -26.81 11.54
N VAL A 29 17.81 -27.21 10.93
CA VAL A 29 16.49 -26.68 11.23
C VAL A 29 15.52 -27.86 11.37
N ALA A 30 14.96 -28.04 12.55
CA ALA A 30 13.92 -29.03 12.83
C ALA A 30 12.58 -28.30 13.08
N VAL A 31 11.48 -28.84 12.57
CA VAL A 31 10.18 -28.16 12.56
C VAL A 31 9.09 -29.07 13.10
N ARG A 32 8.12 -28.48 13.81
CA ARG A 32 6.83 -29.08 14.13
C ARG A 32 5.73 -28.12 13.68
N GLU A 33 4.72 -28.66 13.02
CA GLU A 33 3.60 -27.89 12.50
C GLU A 33 2.26 -28.52 12.86
N HIS A 34 1.25 -27.68 12.95
CA HIS A 34 -0.13 -28.06 13.16
C HIS A 34 -1.04 -27.15 12.32
N GLU A 35 -1.97 -27.74 11.58
CA GLU A 35 -3.01 -26.99 10.86
C GLU A 35 -4.25 -26.84 11.76
N GLY A 36 -4.65 -25.59 12.02
CA GLY A 36 -5.81 -25.27 12.83
C GLY A 36 -5.61 -24.02 13.68
N SER A 37 -6.51 -23.04 13.53
CA SER A 37 -6.38 -21.71 14.16
C SER A 37 -6.82 -21.62 15.63
N GLN A 38 -7.55 -22.60 16.13
CA GLN A 38 -8.14 -22.57 17.49
C GLN A 38 -7.21 -23.13 18.57
N GLU A 39 -6.21 -23.94 18.18
CA GLU A 39 -5.37 -24.69 19.11
C GLU A 39 -3.96 -24.11 19.26
N HIS A 40 -3.68 -22.96 18.65
CA HIS A 40 -2.32 -22.38 18.60
C HIS A 40 -1.66 -22.29 19.99
N ALA A 41 -2.38 -21.75 20.98
CA ALA A 41 -1.85 -21.54 22.32
C ALA A 41 -1.51 -22.87 23.04
N GLU A 42 -2.27 -23.92 22.76
CA GLU A 42 -2.11 -25.23 23.39
C GLU A 42 -0.98 -26.04 22.75
N ARG A 43 -0.64 -25.76 21.49
CA ARG A 43 0.31 -26.57 20.71
C ARG A 43 1.74 -26.03 20.66
N LEU A 44 1.95 -24.71 20.79
CA LEU A 44 3.29 -24.12 20.65
C LEU A 44 4.30 -24.68 21.67
N LEU A 45 3.98 -24.67 22.97
CA LEU A 45 4.92 -25.11 24.01
C LEU A 45 5.20 -26.63 23.96
N PRO A 46 4.20 -27.52 23.75
CA PRO A 46 4.47 -28.93 23.51
C PRO A 46 5.41 -29.18 22.31
N MET A 47 5.15 -28.53 21.17
CA MET A 47 6.00 -28.66 19.98
C MET A 47 7.43 -28.16 20.23
N ALA A 48 7.59 -27.06 20.98
CA ALA A 48 8.90 -26.56 21.38
C ALA A 48 9.65 -27.56 22.27
N ASN A 49 8.96 -28.16 23.25
CA ASN A 49 9.55 -29.15 24.14
C ASN A 49 9.98 -30.42 23.39
N GLU A 50 9.16 -30.90 22.45
CA GLU A 50 9.50 -32.04 21.59
C GLU A 50 10.80 -31.77 20.80
N LEU A 51 10.90 -30.60 20.15
CA LEU A 51 12.08 -30.23 19.38
C LEU A 51 13.34 -30.11 20.24
N LEU A 52 13.23 -29.51 21.43
CA LEU A 52 14.34 -29.42 22.37
C LEU A 52 14.78 -30.80 22.87
N ALA A 53 13.82 -31.66 23.23
CA ALA A 53 14.10 -33.02 23.69
C ALA A 53 14.79 -33.87 22.61
N GLU A 54 14.34 -33.80 21.36
CA GLU A 54 14.96 -34.49 20.22
C GLU A 54 16.38 -34.02 19.94
N ALA A 55 16.64 -32.73 20.14
CA ALA A 55 17.98 -32.16 20.02
C ALA A 55 18.87 -32.40 21.25
N GLY A 56 18.33 -32.99 22.33
CA GLY A 56 19.03 -33.18 23.60
C GLY A 56 19.37 -31.85 24.31
N LEU A 57 18.59 -30.80 24.07
CA LEU A 57 18.82 -29.46 24.62
C LEU A 57 17.89 -29.16 25.79
N ALA A 58 18.45 -28.61 26.87
CA ALA A 58 17.66 -27.96 27.90
C ALA A 58 17.19 -26.57 27.41
N PRO A 59 16.07 -26.02 27.90
CA PRO A 59 15.62 -24.68 27.52
C PRO A 59 16.67 -23.58 27.71
N GLY A 60 17.51 -23.69 28.76
CA GLY A 60 18.61 -22.75 29.02
C GLY A 60 19.75 -22.78 28.00
N ALA A 61 19.74 -23.72 27.05
CA ALA A 61 20.70 -23.75 25.94
C ALA A 61 20.27 -22.87 24.74
N LEU A 62 19.06 -22.30 24.77
CA LEU A 62 18.60 -21.32 23.79
C LEU A 62 19.27 -19.97 24.03
N GLN A 63 19.70 -19.29 22.97
CA GLN A 63 20.25 -17.93 23.05
C GLN A 63 19.27 -16.86 22.57
N ALA A 64 18.20 -17.23 21.87
CA ALA A 64 17.15 -16.31 21.44
C ALA A 64 15.84 -17.04 21.12
N VAL A 65 14.73 -16.29 21.19
CA VAL A 65 13.42 -16.72 20.67
C VAL A 65 13.00 -15.78 19.56
N ALA A 66 12.57 -16.32 18.43
CA ALA A 66 12.02 -15.56 17.32
C ALA A 66 10.52 -15.78 17.21
N PHE A 67 9.80 -14.83 16.62
CA PHE A 67 8.40 -15.02 16.32
C PHE A 67 7.97 -14.28 15.04
N GLY A 68 6.96 -14.85 14.38
CA GLY A 68 6.21 -14.20 13.32
C GLY A 68 5.47 -12.99 13.86
N GLN A 69 5.99 -11.80 13.56
CA GLN A 69 5.48 -10.52 14.05
C GLN A 69 4.15 -10.15 13.37
N GLY A 70 3.87 -10.72 12.20
CA GLY A 70 2.74 -10.37 11.35
C GLY A 70 3.12 -9.50 10.15
N PRO A 71 2.12 -8.93 9.46
CA PRO A 71 0.69 -9.00 9.75
C PRO A 71 0.06 -10.38 9.48
N GLY A 72 -1.12 -10.61 10.08
CA GLY A 72 -1.85 -11.89 10.03
C GLY A 72 -3.07 -11.92 10.97
N GLY A 73 -3.51 -13.12 11.35
CA GLY A 73 -4.63 -13.34 12.25
C GLY A 73 -4.39 -12.78 13.65
N PHE A 74 -5.26 -11.87 14.11
CA PHE A 74 -5.06 -11.07 15.33
C PHE A 74 -4.81 -11.90 16.60
N THR A 75 -5.59 -12.95 16.82
CA THR A 75 -5.41 -13.89 17.94
C THR A 75 -4.09 -14.63 17.82
N GLY A 76 -3.78 -15.13 16.63
CA GLY A 76 -2.56 -15.86 16.35
C GLY A 76 -1.30 -15.04 16.65
N LEU A 77 -1.24 -13.78 16.19
CA LEU A 77 -0.10 -12.90 16.45
C LEU A 77 0.16 -12.67 17.95
N ARG A 78 -0.91 -12.51 18.73
CA ARG A 78 -0.80 -12.33 20.20
C ARG A 78 -0.28 -13.59 20.89
N VAL A 79 -0.67 -14.76 20.41
CA VAL A 79 -0.19 -16.04 20.93
C VAL A 79 1.31 -16.17 20.71
N ALA A 80 1.82 -16.04 19.48
CA ALA A 80 3.26 -16.15 19.23
C ALA A 80 4.07 -15.08 19.97
N CYS A 81 3.62 -13.82 19.95
CA CYS A 81 4.29 -12.73 20.67
C CYS A 81 4.32 -13.00 22.19
N GLY A 82 3.17 -13.33 22.80
CA GLY A 82 3.09 -13.57 24.24
C GLY A 82 3.90 -14.78 24.70
N VAL A 83 3.90 -15.87 23.93
CA VAL A 83 4.73 -17.05 24.21
C VAL A 83 6.22 -16.71 24.07
N ALA A 84 6.61 -16.00 23.01
CA ALA A 84 8.00 -15.57 22.84
C ALA A 84 8.47 -14.67 23.98
N GLN A 85 7.65 -13.68 24.38
CA GLN A 85 7.94 -12.80 25.50
C GLN A 85 8.09 -13.57 26.81
N GLY A 86 7.16 -14.48 27.12
CA GLY A 86 7.19 -15.27 28.35
C GLY A 86 8.41 -16.19 28.42
N MET A 87 8.73 -16.88 27.32
CA MET A 87 9.91 -17.75 27.24
C MET A 87 11.21 -16.93 27.38
N ALA A 88 11.33 -15.84 26.61
CA ALA A 88 12.52 -15.02 26.57
C ALA A 88 12.78 -14.32 27.91
N MET A 89 11.73 -13.80 28.56
CA MET A 89 11.80 -13.23 29.91
C MET A 89 12.23 -14.28 30.95
N GLY A 90 11.64 -15.49 30.91
CA GLY A 90 11.96 -16.56 31.86
C GLY A 90 13.39 -17.11 31.71
N LEU A 91 13.95 -17.06 30.50
CA LEU A 91 15.30 -17.53 30.19
C LEU A 91 16.36 -16.41 30.23
N GLY A 92 15.96 -15.14 30.33
CA GLY A 92 16.87 -14.00 30.27
C GLY A 92 17.55 -13.83 28.91
N ILE A 93 16.85 -14.17 27.82
CA ILE A 93 17.35 -14.11 26.44
C ILE A 93 16.55 -13.10 25.61
N PRO A 94 17.11 -12.54 24.52
CA PRO A 94 16.41 -11.56 23.70
C PRO A 94 15.41 -12.22 22.72
N VAL A 95 14.59 -11.36 22.11
CA VAL A 95 13.56 -11.74 21.13
C VAL A 95 13.91 -11.20 19.74
N LEU A 96 13.60 -11.97 18.70
CA LEU A 96 13.78 -11.60 17.28
C LEU A 96 12.41 -11.55 16.57
N PRO A 97 11.79 -10.37 16.42
CA PRO A 97 10.58 -10.22 15.62
C PRO A 97 10.90 -10.37 14.13
N VAL A 98 10.14 -11.20 13.41
CA VAL A 98 10.29 -11.40 11.97
C VAL A 98 8.97 -11.09 11.27
N VAL A 99 9.01 -10.22 10.26
CA VAL A 99 7.82 -9.88 9.46
C VAL A 99 7.36 -11.11 8.67
N SER A 100 6.09 -11.48 8.83
CA SER A 100 5.56 -12.72 8.24
C SER A 100 5.64 -12.74 6.71
N HIS A 101 5.47 -11.58 6.06
CA HIS A 101 5.65 -11.47 4.61
C HIS A 101 7.09 -11.73 4.15
N GLN A 102 8.10 -11.37 4.95
CA GLN A 102 9.49 -11.71 4.63
C GLN A 102 9.71 -13.22 4.69
N ALA A 103 9.07 -13.92 5.64
CA ALA A 103 9.16 -15.38 5.74
C ALA A 103 8.62 -16.07 4.47
N VAL A 104 7.52 -15.55 3.91
CA VAL A 104 6.95 -16.04 2.64
C VAL A 104 7.82 -15.66 1.45
N ALA A 105 8.36 -14.43 1.41
CA ALA A 105 9.29 -14.02 0.36
C ALA A 105 10.54 -14.93 0.31
N ALA A 106 11.04 -15.33 1.48
CA ALA A 106 12.17 -16.24 1.59
C ALA A 106 11.89 -17.66 1.06
N GLN A 107 10.64 -18.13 1.16
CA GLN A 107 10.21 -19.41 0.56
C GLN A 107 10.09 -19.32 -0.96
N ALA A 108 9.68 -18.16 -1.48
CA ALA A 108 9.42 -17.98 -2.90
C ALA A 108 10.68 -18.11 -3.78
N GLY A 109 11.88 -17.93 -3.22
CA GLY A 109 13.14 -18.21 -3.90
C GLY A 109 13.42 -17.30 -5.11
N GLY A 110 13.14 -16.00 -5.00
CA GLY A 110 13.37 -15.04 -6.08
C GLY A 110 14.84 -14.74 -6.37
N VAL A 111 15.10 -14.16 -7.54
CA VAL A 111 16.43 -13.66 -7.96
C VAL A 111 16.50 -12.13 -7.90
N PRO A 112 17.67 -11.48 -7.99
CA PRO A 112 17.80 -10.02 -7.83
C PRO A 112 17.01 -9.15 -8.83
N ASP A 113 16.52 -9.75 -9.91
CA ASP A 113 15.61 -9.15 -10.89
C ASP A 113 14.13 -9.27 -10.51
N ASP A 114 13.80 -9.93 -9.40
CA ASP A 114 12.42 -10.15 -8.98
C ASP A 114 11.93 -9.09 -8.00
N ALA A 115 10.73 -8.58 -8.24
CA ALA A 115 9.89 -7.96 -7.23
C ALA A 115 8.97 -9.05 -6.66
N ILE A 116 9.29 -9.57 -5.48
CA ILE A 116 8.49 -10.61 -4.83
C ILE A 116 7.27 -9.96 -4.17
N VAL A 117 6.10 -10.15 -4.77
CA VAL A 117 4.82 -9.58 -4.36
C VAL A 117 4.12 -10.59 -3.46
N VAL A 118 4.24 -10.36 -2.15
CA VAL A 118 3.67 -11.23 -1.13
C VAL A 118 2.29 -10.73 -0.74
N ALA A 119 1.28 -11.54 -1.02
CA ALA A 119 -0.12 -11.24 -0.76
C ALA A 119 -0.72 -12.30 0.18
N LEU A 120 -1.03 -11.92 1.41
CA LEU A 120 -1.65 -12.80 2.41
C LEU A 120 -3.10 -12.42 2.65
N ASP A 121 -3.97 -13.43 2.78
CA ASP A 121 -5.41 -13.24 2.98
C ASP A 121 -5.68 -12.49 4.31
N ALA A 122 -6.19 -11.25 4.21
CA ALA A 122 -6.58 -10.46 5.37
C ALA A 122 -8.05 -10.66 5.76
N ARG A 123 -8.78 -11.54 5.05
CA ARG A 123 -10.24 -11.69 5.02
C ARG A 123 -10.95 -10.48 4.42
N MET A 124 -12.26 -10.60 4.19
CA MET A 124 -13.13 -9.48 3.81
C MET A 124 -12.78 -8.85 2.45
N ASN A 125 -12.28 -9.66 1.51
CA ASN A 125 -11.79 -9.21 0.20
C ASN A 125 -10.63 -8.21 0.31
N GLU A 126 -9.78 -8.41 1.31
CA GLU A 126 -8.60 -7.60 1.58
C GLU A 126 -7.37 -8.48 1.70
N VAL A 127 -6.23 -7.85 1.44
CA VAL A 127 -4.93 -8.49 1.35
C VAL A 127 -3.95 -7.70 2.19
N TYR A 128 -3.18 -8.40 3.02
CA TYR A 128 -1.95 -7.85 3.54
C TYR A 128 -0.90 -7.98 2.43
N LEU A 129 -0.45 -6.85 1.89
CA LEU A 129 0.47 -6.78 0.76
C LEU A 129 1.84 -6.24 1.21
N ALA A 130 2.92 -6.89 0.78
CA ALA A 130 4.28 -6.36 0.89
C ALA A 130 5.08 -6.76 -0.35
N VAL A 131 6.13 -6.00 -0.67
CA VAL A 131 7.00 -6.28 -1.83
C VAL A 131 8.46 -6.24 -1.42
N TYR A 132 9.19 -7.30 -1.77
CA TYR A 132 10.61 -7.44 -1.45
C TYR A 132 11.43 -7.73 -2.70
N ARG A 133 12.72 -7.41 -2.62
CA ARG A 133 13.71 -7.82 -3.62
C ARG A 133 14.87 -8.52 -2.92
N PRO A 134 15.31 -9.69 -3.39
CA PRO A 134 16.51 -10.33 -2.87
C PRO A 134 17.75 -9.59 -3.35
N VAL A 135 18.72 -9.41 -2.45
CA VAL A 135 20.01 -8.78 -2.69
C VAL A 135 21.09 -9.74 -2.23
N ALA A 136 22.20 -9.82 -2.96
CA ALA A 136 23.33 -10.66 -2.58
C ALA A 136 23.91 -10.21 -1.23
N GLY A 137 23.90 -11.10 -0.23
CA GLY A 137 24.59 -10.91 1.03
C GLY A 137 26.06 -11.33 0.97
N ALA A 138 26.82 -10.95 1.99
CA ALA A 138 28.26 -11.21 2.08
C ALA A 138 28.64 -12.69 2.07
N ASP A 139 27.75 -13.58 2.51
CA ASP A 139 28.01 -15.01 2.72
C ASP A 139 27.23 -15.93 1.74
N GLY A 140 26.75 -15.38 0.61
CA GLY A 140 25.90 -16.13 -0.33
C GLY A 140 24.45 -16.29 0.12
N GLU A 141 24.09 -15.76 1.29
CA GLU A 141 22.71 -15.64 1.74
C GLU A 141 22.03 -14.43 1.11
N SER A 142 20.76 -14.58 0.72
CA SER A 142 19.95 -13.45 0.27
C SER A 142 19.60 -12.54 1.47
N VAL A 143 19.94 -11.27 1.34
CA VAL A 143 19.40 -10.18 2.14
C VAL A 143 18.16 -9.63 1.43
N TRP A 144 17.21 -9.06 2.16
CA TRP A 144 15.95 -8.59 1.61
C TRP A 144 15.87 -7.07 1.62
N GLU A 145 15.79 -6.47 0.45
CA GLU A 145 15.39 -5.07 0.30
C GLU A 145 13.86 -4.99 0.36
N THR A 146 13.35 -4.09 1.20
CA THR A 146 11.91 -3.83 1.29
C THR A 146 11.55 -2.74 0.27
N LEU A 147 10.90 -3.13 -0.82
CA LEU A 147 10.38 -2.21 -1.83
C LEU A 147 9.05 -1.58 -1.39
N GLN A 148 8.26 -2.35 -0.64
CA GLN A 148 7.02 -1.92 -0.01
C GLN A 148 6.85 -2.65 1.33
N ALA A 149 6.81 -1.90 2.43
CA ALA A 149 6.47 -2.42 3.75
C ALA A 149 5.01 -2.90 3.79
N PRO A 150 4.65 -3.83 4.70
CA PRO A 150 3.30 -4.37 4.78
C PRO A 150 2.21 -3.30 4.87
N LEU A 151 1.20 -3.39 4.00
CA LEU A 151 -0.01 -2.55 4.00
C LEU A 151 -1.28 -3.40 3.84
N LEU A 152 -2.44 -2.84 4.16
CA LEU A 152 -3.74 -3.46 3.92
C LEU A 152 -4.35 -2.83 2.65
N ILE A 153 -4.74 -3.65 1.69
CA ILE A 153 -5.30 -3.23 0.40
C ILE A 153 -6.48 -4.12 0.01
N ALA A 154 -7.43 -3.60 -0.77
CA ALA A 154 -8.50 -4.42 -1.33
C ALA A 154 -7.93 -5.41 -2.36
N ALA A 155 -8.45 -6.64 -2.39
CA ALA A 155 -7.96 -7.70 -3.28
C ALA A 155 -7.94 -7.26 -4.76
N ALA A 156 -9.04 -6.65 -5.23
CA ALA A 156 -9.17 -6.13 -6.59
C ALA A 156 -8.14 -5.04 -6.95
N GLU A 157 -7.50 -4.43 -5.97
CA GLU A 157 -6.51 -3.36 -6.17
C GLU A 157 -5.07 -3.88 -6.24
N VAL A 158 -4.79 -5.10 -5.76
CA VAL A 158 -3.42 -5.64 -5.64
C VAL A 158 -2.67 -5.61 -6.97
N VAL A 159 -3.28 -6.10 -8.04
CA VAL A 159 -2.65 -6.18 -9.38
C VAL A 159 -2.42 -4.78 -9.97
N PRO A 160 -3.44 -3.91 -10.13
CA PRO A 160 -3.21 -2.57 -10.68
C PRO A 160 -2.29 -1.71 -9.81
N TRP A 161 -2.35 -1.85 -8.48
CA TRP A 161 -1.44 -1.15 -7.55
C TRP A 161 0.01 -1.61 -7.75
N THR A 162 0.25 -2.92 -7.83
CA THR A 162 1.59 -3.47 -8.07
C THR A 162 2.15 -3.05 -9.43
N ALA A 163 1.34 -3.13 -10.49
CA ALA A 163 1.74 -2.73 -11.84
C ALA A 163 2.13 -1.24 -11.91
N HIS A 164 1.42 -0.39 -11.17
CA HIS A 164 1.70 1.04 -11.09
C HIS A 164 3.05 1.34 -10.42
N HIS A 165 3.40 0.63 -9.34
CA HIS A 165 4.63 0.91 -8.58
C HIS A 165 5.88 0.22 -9.15
N LEU A 166 5.71 -0.83 -9.95
CA LEU A 166 6.81 -1.60 -10.53
C LEU A 166 7.86 -0.75 -11.28
N PRO A 167 7.51 0.26 -12.10
CA PRO A 167 8.49 1.12 -12.75
C PRO A 167 9.31 1.96 -11.77
N ALA A 168 8.70 2.42 -10.67
CA ALA A 168 9.40 3.20 -9.65
C ALA A 168 10.40 2.32 -8.89
N TRP A 169 9.99 1.10 -8.49
CA TRP A 169 10.90 0.14 -7.87
C TRP A 169 12.03 -0.28 -8.81
N SER A 170 11.73 -0.47 -10.10
CA SER A 170 12.75 -0.80 -11.10
C SER A 170 13.79 0.32 -11.25
N ARG A 171 13.35 1.58 -11.28
CA ARG A 171 14.27 2.74 -11.31
C ARG A 171 15.12 2.82 -10.05
N ALA A 172 14.52 2.63 -8.88
CA ALA A 172 15.24 2.66 -7.60
C ALA A 172 16.28 1.53 -7.50
N ALA A 173 15.95 0.34 -7.99
CA ALA A 173 16.86 -0.81 -8.06
C ALA A 173 17.90 -0.70 -9.19
N GLY A 174 17.79 0.29 -10.08
CA GLY A 174 18.65 0.46 -11.25
C GLY A 174 18.52 -0.64 -12.30
N ARG A 175 17.43 -1.42 -12.27
CA ARG A 175 17.20 -2.58 -13.16
C ARG A 175 15.72 -2.88 -13.34
N ALA A 176 15.35 -3.48 -14.46
CA ALA A 176 13.97 -3.87 -14.71
C ALA A 176 13.57 -5.04 -13.81
N LEU A 177 12.56 -4.85 -12.95
CA LEU A 177 12.07 -5.89 -12.05
C LEU A 177 10.90 -6.67 -12.67
N GLN A 178 10.84 -7.96 -12.37
CA GLN A 178 9.78 -8.87 -12.79
C GLN A 178 8.97 -9.33 -11.58
N PRO A 179 7.63 -9.25 -11.61
CA PRO A 179 6.82 -9.71 -10.48
C PRO A 179 6.88 -11.23 -10.28
N LEU A 180 7.23 -11.63 -9.06
CA LEU A 180 7.12 -13.00 -8.56
C LEU A 180 6.08 -13.03 -7.43
N LEU A 181 4.96 -13.67 -7.69
CA LEU A 181 3.78 -13.67 -6.85
C LEU A 181 3.83 -14.81 -5.82
N ALA A 182 3.68 -14.47 -4.54
CA ALA A 182 3.66 -15.42 -3.43
C ALA A 182 2.54 -15.10 -2.44
N GLY A 183 2.14 -16.07 -1.63
CA GLY A 183 1.08 -15.95 -0.62
C GLY A 183 -0.28 -16.51 -1.06
N ASP A 184 -1.11 -16.85 -0.07
CA ASP A 184 -2.40 -17.52 -0.22
C ASP A 184 -3.53 -16.64 -0.78
N ALA A 185 -3.40 -15.31 -0.71
CA ALA A 185 -4.40 -14.39 -1.24
C ALA A 185 -4.61 -14.53 -2.76
N TRP A 186 -3.56 -14.92 -3.49
CA TRP A 186 -3.66 -15.13 -4.93
C TRP A 186 -4.58 -16.30 -5.31
N ASP A 187 -4.82 -17.23 -4.39
CA ASP A 187 -5.77 -18.33 -4.57
C ASP A 187 -7.13 -17.98 -3.97
N ALA A 188 -7.14 -17.39 -2.75
CA ALA A 188 -8.36 -16.97 -2.08
C ALA A 188 -9.18 -15.95 -2.89
N TYR A 189 -8.49 -15.08 -3.64
CA TYR A 189 -9.09 -13.99 -4.42
C TYR A 189 -8.76 -14.07 -5.91
N ALA A 190 -8.55 -15.28 -6.45
CA ALA A 190 -8.17 -15.48 -7.86
C ALA A 190 -9.10 -14.79 -8.86
N ALA A 191 -10.39 -14.66 -8.53
CA ALA A 191 -11.38 -13.94 -9.33
C ALA A 191 -11.13 -12.42 -9.40
N ASP A 192 -10.69 -11.81 -8.29
CA ASP A 192 -10.43 -10.37 -8.19
C ASP A 192 -8.97 -10.01 -8.55
N MET A 193 -8.05 -10.98 -8.47
CA MET A 193 -6.61 -10.80 -8.65
C MET A 193 -6.10 -11.50 -9.92
N SER A 194 -6.70 -11.16 -11.06
CA SER A 194 -6.31 -11.71 -12.37
C SER A 194 -4.84 -11.43 -12.69
N ILE A 195 -4.05 -12.50 -12.82
CA ILE A 195 -2.59 -12.41 -13.01
C ILE A 195 -2.26 -11.94 -14.43
N PRO A 196 -1.55 -10.80 -14.60
CA PRO A 196 -1.13 -10.32 -15.91
C PRO A 196 -0.16 -11.27 -16.62
N ALA A 197 -0.13 -11.21 -17.95
CA ALA A 197 0.86 -11.95 -18.74
C ALA A 197 2.29 -11.56 -18.35
N GLY A 198 3.15 -12.57 -18.18
CA GLY A 198 4.56 -12.39 -17.80
C GLY A 198 4.83 -12.37 -16.29
N TRP A 199 3.79 -12.26 -15.45
CA TRP A 199 3.95 -12.37 -14.00
C TRP A 199 4.02 -13.84 -13.59
N ARG A 200 4.95 -14.18 -12.70
CA ARG A 200 5.22 -15.59 -12.32
C ARG A 200 4.65 -15.87 -10.93
N ARG A 201 4.16 -17.09 -10.68
CA ARG A 201 3.75 -17.55 -9.34
C ARG A 201 4.82 -18.45 -8.73
N ALA A 202 5.09 -18.25 -7.44
CA ALA A 202 5.77 -19.21 -6.59
C ALA A 202 4.71 -20.16 -6.00
N GLY A 203 4.67 -21.42 -6.47
CA GLY A 203 3.59 -22.36 -6.12
C GLY A 203 3.58 -22.83 -4.66
N GLU A 204 4.75 -22.92 -4.03
CA GLU A 204 4.91 -23.52 -2.69
C GLU A 204 4.88 -22.47 -1.55
N ALA A 205 5.16 -21.20 -1.85
CA ALA A 205 5.27 -20.12 -0.87
C ALA A 205 3.90 -19.48 -0.56
N GLN A 206 3.00 -20.23 0.08
CA GLN A 206 1.62 -19.78 0.33
C GLN A 206 1.44 -19.08 1.69
N ARG A 207 2.14 -19.53 2.73
CA ARG A 207 1.94 -19.08 4.11
C ARG A 207 3.28 -19.01 4.84
N PRO A 208 3.43 -18.14 5.85
CA PRO A 208 4.67 -18.05 6.60
C PRO A 208 4.92 -19.36 7.36
N GLU A 209 6.17 -19.81 7.34
CA GLU A 209 6.62 -21.05 7.98
C GLU A 209 7.64 -20.75 9.06
N ALA A 210 7.59 -21.51 10.16
CA ALA A 210 8.50 -21.35 11.28
C ALA A 210 9.98 -21.56 10.87
N ALA A 211 10.24 -22.44 9.89
CA ALA A 211 11.58 -22.63 9.34
C ALA A 211 12.15 -21.35 8.70
N SER A 212 11.34 -20.64 7.91
CA SER A 212 11.72 -19.37 7.30
C SER A 212 11.91 -18.28 8.34
N VAL A 213 11.01 -18.22 9.34
CA VAL A 213 11.17 -17.32 10.49
C VAL A 213 12.50 -17.56 11.21
N ALA A 214 12.85 -18.82 11.48
CA ALA A 214 14.11 -19.15 12.15
C ALA A 214 15.34 -18.70 11.35
N ARG A 215 15.34 -18.96 10.03
CA ARG A 215 16.45 -18.56 9.14
C ARG A 215 16.62 -17.04 9.09
N LEU A 216 15.53 -16.30 8.93
CA LEU A 216 15.54 -14.83 8.94
C LEU A 216 15.97 -14.30 10.30
N ALA A 217 15.52 -14.92 11.40
CA ALA A 217 15.91 -14.53 12.74
C ALA A 217 17.41 -14.74 12.99
N ARG A 218 18.04 -15.79 12.46
CA ARG A 218 19.50 -15.94 12.52
C ARG A 218 20.22 -14.79 11.79
N GLN A 219 19.70 -14.35 10.65
CA GLN A 219 20.28 -13.21 9.93
C GLN A 219 20.11 -11.90 10.72
N ALA A 220 18.95 -11.70 11.36
CA ALA A 220 18.71 -10.56 12.24
C ALA A 220 19.62 -10.60 13.49
N TRP A 221 19.86 -11.80 14.04
CA TRP A 221 20.81 -12.02 15.13
C TRP A 221 22.24 -11.58 14.77
N SER A 222 22.74 -11.99 13.60
CA SER A 222 24.09 -11.59 13.18
C SER A 222 24.24 -10.08 12.93
N ARG A 223 23.13 -9.39 12.65
CA ARG A 223 23.06 -7.92 12.53
C ARG A 223 22.80 -7.18 13.85
N GLY A 224 22.60 -7.91 14.96
CA GLY A 224 22.33 -7.29 16.27
C GLY A 224 20.93 -6.68 16.39
N GLU A 225 19.95 -7.17 15.62
CA GLU A 225 18.57 -6.65 15.58
C GLU A 225 17.65 -7.26 16.65
N ALA A 226 18.21 -7.99 17.62
CA ALA A 226 17.44 -8.57 18.71
C ALA A 226 16.95 -7.47 19.67
N VAL A 227 15.74 -7.64 20.21
CA VAL A 227 15.10 -6.70 21.13
C VAL A 227 14.90 -7.32 22.52
N ALA A 228 14.73 -6.46 23.52
CA ALA A 228 14.32 -6.93 24.85
C ALA A 228 12.90 -7.53 24.78
N PRO A 229 12.56 -8.55 25.58
CA PRO A 229 11.24 -9.19 25.51
C PRO A 229 10.08 -8.21 25.66
N GLU A 230 10.17 -7.21 26.54
CA GLU A 230 9.16 -6.18 26.76
C GLU A 230 8.97 -5.22 25.58
N GLN A 231 9.92 -5.17 24.63
CA GLN A 231 9.84 -4.36 23.41
C GLN A 231 9.23 -5.14 22.23
N ALA A 232 9.12 -6.47 22.34
CA ALA A 232 8.49 -7.29 21.31
C ALA A 232 7.00 -6.96 21.21
N ALA A 233 6.53 -6.67 19.99
CA ALA A 233 5.13 -6.33 19.73
C ALA A 233 4.67 -6.89 18.37
N PRO A 234 3.39 -7.29 18.23
CA PRO A 234 2.82 -7.62 16.93
C PRO A 234 2.79 -6.44 15.95
N LEU A 235 2.93 -6.73 14.66
CA LEU A 235 2.77 -5.79 13.57
C LEU A 235 1.30 -5.83 13.09
N TYR A 236 0.51 -4.88 13.57
CA TYR A 236 -0.87 -4.69 13.10
C TYR A 236 -0.90 -3.69 11.94
N VAL A 237 -1.54 -4.08 10.84
CA VAL A 237 -1.69 -3.26 9.63
C VAL A 237 -3.16 -2.88 9.37
N ARG A 238 -4.09 -3.53 10.09
CA ARG A 238 -5.52 -3.21 10.03
C ARG A 238 -5.88 -2.28 11.20
N ASP A 239 -5.89 -0.97 10.93
CA ASP A 239 -6.15 0.06 11.95
C ASP A 239 -7.60 0.06 12.47
N LYS A 240 -8.56 -0.29 11.59
CA LYS A 240 -9.99 -0.25 11.92
C LYS A 240 -10.63 -1.63 11.76
N VAL A 241 -10.94 -2.26 12.89
CA VAL A 241 -11.55 -3.60 12.95
C VAL A 241 -13.05 -3.57 13.25
N ALA A 242 -13.59 -2.43 13.70
CA ALA A 242 -15.00 -2.26 14.02
C ALA A 242 -15.46 -0.81 13.84
N PHE A 243 -16.72 -0.62 13.46
CA PHE A 243 -17.39 0.68 13.52
C PHE A 243 -17.74 1.05 14.96
N THR A 244 -17.62 2.34 15.28
CA THR A 244 -18.11 2.93 16.54
C THR A 244 -19.63 2.85 16.62
N THR A 245 -20.18 2.96 17.83
CA THR A 245 -21.64 3.01 18.03
C THR A 245 -22.30 4.12 17.22
N ALA A 246 -21.66 5.29 17.13
CA ALA A 246 -22.16 6.42 16.34
C ALA A 246 -22.17 6.15 14.84
N GLU A 247 -21.16 5.45 14.30
CA GLU A 247 -21.09 5.02 12.90
C GLU A 247 -22.18 3.99 12.58
N ARG A 248 -22.39 3.02 13.46
CA ARG A 248 -23.48 2.03 13.32
C ARG A 248 -24.86 2.67 13.32
N LEU A 249 -25.07 3.67 14.18
CA LEU A 249 -26.31 4.46 14.21
C LEU A 249 -26.52 5.30 12.94
N ARG A 250 -25.45 5.61 12.18
CA ARG A 250 -25.51 6.24 10.85
C ARG A 250 -25.71 5.23 9.72
N GLY A 251 -25.93 3.95 10.04
CA GLY A 251 -26.16 2.89 9.07
C GLY A 251 -24.88 2.18 8.59
N GLU A 252 -23.71 2.48 9.17
CA GLU A 252 -22.48 1.74 8.86
C GLU A 252 -22.51 0.36 9.55
N GLY A 253 -22.67 -0.71 8.76
CA GLY A 253 -22.72 -2.09 9.24
C GLY A 253 -21.60 -2.96 8.66
N GLY A 254 -21.35 -4.11 9.29
CA GLY A 254 -20.26 -5.00 8.89
C GLY A 254 -18.90 -4.56 9.41
N ASN A 255 -17.83 -4.99 8.74
CA ASN A 255 -16.46 -4.63 9.09
C ASN A 255 -15.99 -3.43 8.27
N PRO A 256 -15.27 -2.48 8.88
CA PRO A 256 -14.66 -1.38 8.15
C PRO A 256 -13.74 -1.92 7.06
N LYS A 257 -13.96 -1.46 5.82
CA LYS A 257 -13.11 -1.82 4.70
C LYS A 257 -11.81 -1.01 4.73
N ALA A 258 -10.73 -1.62 4.25
CA ALA A 258 -9.51 -0.96 3.88
C ALA A 258 -9.88 0.25 3.02
N GLN A 259 -9.36 1.42 3.41
CA GLN A 259 -9.40 2.54 2.49
C GLN A 259 -8.64 2.09 1.25
N SER A 260 -9.28 2.24 0.09
CA SER A 260 -8.64 2.01 -1.19
C SER A 260 -7.25 2.66 -1.16
N THR A 261 -6.20 1.85 -1.29
CA THR A 261 -4.83 2.39 -1.41
C THR A 261 -4.54 2.75 -2.86
N LEU A 262 -5.44 2.38 -3.76
CA LEU A 262 -5.70 3.06 -5.04
C LEU A 262 -6.75 4.18 -4.88
N ALA A 263 -6.74 4.96 -3.80
CA ALA A 263 -7.62 6.12 -3.73
C ALA A 263 -6.93 7.36 -4.33
N PRO A 264 -7.49 7.92 -5.42
CA PRO A 264 -8.23 7.33 -6.51
C PRO A 264 -7.30 6.99 -7.67
N ALA A 265 -7.84 6.39 -8.75
CA ALA A 265 -7.10 6.15 -9.99
C ALA A 265 -6.17 7.34 -10.32
N TYR A 266 -4.91 7.11 -10.66
CA TYR A 266 -4.12 8.20 -11.21
C TYR A 266 -4.83 8.75 -12.45
N PRO A 267 -4.99 10.08 -12.58
CA PRO A 267 -5.66 10.63 -13.74
C PRO A 267 -4.99 10.13 -15.03
N GLN A 268 -5.76 9.46 -15.88
CA GLN A 268 -5.35 8.94 -17.18
C GLN A 268 -5.53 10.02 -18.24
N PRO A 269 -4.74 10.07 -19.31
CA PRO A 269 -4.98 11.00 -20.42
C PRO A 269 -6.42 10.89 -20.92
N LEU A 270 -7.10 12.03 -21.05
CA LEU A 270 -8.42 12.11 -21.65
C LEU A 270 -8.26 12.00 -23.17
N THR A 271 -9.03 11.11 -23.79
CA THR A 271 -9.01 10.90 -25.24
C THR A 271 -10.36 11.20 -25.86
N ASP A 272 -10.43 11.23 -27.20
CA ASP A 272 -11.69 11.40 -27.93
C ASP A 272 -12.76 10.34 -27.55
N ALA A 273 -12.31 9.15 -27.13
CA ALA A 273 -13.18 8.06 -26.70
C ALA A 273 -13.88 8.36 -25.36
N ASP A 274 -13.32 9.24 -24.53
CA ASP A 274 -13.89 9.60 -23.22
C ASP A 274 -14.89 10.77 -23.30
N LEU A 275 -14.96 11.47 -24.44
CA LEU A 275 -15.70 12.73 -24.56
C LEU A 275 -17.19 12.61 -24.21
N ASP A 276 -17.85 11.51 -24.58
CA ASP A 276 -19.27 11.32 -24.26
C ASP A 276 -19.50 11.19 -22.75
N GLU A 277 -18.65 10.43 -22.06
CA GLU A 277 -18.73 10.27 -20.61
C GLU A 277 -18.39 11.57 -19.87
N VAL A 278 -17.37 12.30 -20.34
CA VAL A 278 -16.93 13.58 -19.75
C VAL A 278 -18.00 14.65 -19.90
N VAL A 279 -18.59 14.79 -21.09
CA VAL A 279 -19.68 15.76 -21.34
C VAL A 279 -20.90 15.43 -20.49
N ALA A 280 -21.25 14.15 -20.38
CA ALA A 280 -22.35 13.71 -19.53
C ALA A 280 -22.09 14.02 -18.04
N LEU A 281 -20.86 13.80 -17.55
CA LEU A 281 -20.48 14.15 -16.18
C LEU A 281 -20.56 15.66 -15.95
N GLU A 282 -19.96 16.46 -16.84
CA GLU A 282 -19.90 17.91 -16.76
C GLU A 282 -21.31 18.53 -16.70
N ALA A 283 -22.21 18.09 -17.58
CA ALA A 283 -23.60 18.54 -17.62
C ALA A 283 -24.38 18.25 -16.32
N ASN A 284 -24.00 17.20 -15.59
CA ASN A 284 -24.61 16.87 -14.32
C ASN A 284 -24.00 17.67 -13.15
N VAL A 285 -22.81 18.24 -13.29
CA VAL A 285 -22.08 18.93 -12.21
C VAL A 285 -22.22 20.45 -12.33
N GLN A 286 -22.06 21.02 -13.52
CA GLN A 286 -22.01 22.46 -13.73
C GLN A 286 -23.36 23.04 -14.17
N SER A 287 -23.68 24.25 -13.68
CA SER A 287 -24.86 25.00 -14.13
C SER A 287 -24.73 25.53 -15.56
N PHE A 288 -23.50 25.70 -16.05
CA PHE A 288 -23.17 26.15 -17.41
C PHE A 288 -22.03 25.27 -17.95
N PRO A 289 -22.34 24.03 -18.37
CA PRO A 289 -21.32 23.03 -18.71
C PRO A 289 -20.59 23.35 -20.02
N TRP A 290 -19.34 22.92 -20.13
CA TRP A 290 -18.66 22.86 -21.42
C TRP A 290 -19.38 21.92 -22.39
N THR A 291 -19.40 22.30 -23.67
CA THR A 291 -19.93 21.46 -24.74
C THR A 291 -18.91 20.43 -25.19
N ARG A 292 -19.35 19.39 -25.90
CA ARG A 292 -18.45 18.42 -26.55
C ARG A 292 -17.39 19.10 -27.44
N GLY A 293 -17.81 20.15 -28.16
CA GLY A 293 -16.89 20.96 -28.99
C GLY A 293 -15.78 21.59 -28.16
N ASN A 294 -16.09 22.16 -26.99
CA ASN A 294 -15.07 22.76 -26.13
C ASN A 294 -14.02 21.75 -25.66
N PHE A 295 -14.43 20.53 -25.30
CA PHE A 295 -13.48 19.48 -24.92
C PHE A 295 -12.64 19.00 -26.11
N ALA A 296 -13.26 18.78 -27.27
CA ALA A 296 -12.56 18.37 -28.48
C ALA A 296 -11.53 19.43 -28.93
N ASP A 297 -11.91 20.71 -28.91
CA ASP A 297 -11.02 21.83 -29.25
C ASP A 297 -9.84 21.91 -28.28
N ALA A 298 -10.07 21.68 -26.98
CA ALA A 298 -9.00 21.65 -25.98
C ALA A 298 -8.00 20.51 -26.24
N LEU A 299 -8.47 19.30 -26.58
CA LEU A 299 -7.61 18.19 -26.96
C LEU A 299 -6.80 18.50 -28.22
N ALA A 300 -7.45 19.03 -29.25
CA ALA A 300 -6.81 19.41 -30.51
C ALA A 300 -5.76 20.52 -30.32
N ALA A 301 -5.99 21.44 -29.38
CA ALA A 301 -5.04 22.49 -29.01
C ALA A 301 -3.87 22.00 -28.13
N GLY A 302 -3.84 20.72 -27.76
CA GLY A 302 -2.77 20.13 -26.94
C GLY A 302 -2.84 20.51 -25.47
N TYR A 303 -4.03 20.85 -24.96
CA TYR A 303 -4.21 21.11 -23.53
C TYR A 303 -3.99 19.82 -22.73
N GLY A 304 -3.50 19.97 -21.51
CA GLY A 304 -3.41 18.85 -20.57
C GLY A 304 -4.80 18.42 -20.16
N ALA A 305 -5.19 17.19 -20.50
CA ALA A 305 -6.54 16.69 -20.22
C ALA A 305 -6.46 15.30 -19.61
N TRP A 306 -7.10 15.10 -18.46
CA TRP A 306 -7.08 13.81 -17.76
C TRP A 306 -8.43 13.43 -17.17
N THR A 307 -8.70 12.11 -17.15
CA THR A 307 -9.87 11.51 -16.51
C THR A 307 -9.45 10.66 -15.31
N LEU A 308 -10.29 10.70 -14.29
CA LEU A 308 -10.30 9.76 -13.19
C LEU A 308 -11.32 8.68 -13.50
N ARG A 309 -10.97 7.40 -13.44
CA ARG A 309 -11.91 6.29 -13.68
C ARG A 309 -12.18 5.50 -12.40
N ARG A 310 -13.43 5.05 -12.23
CA ARG A 310 -13.86 4.13 -11.17
C ARG A 310 -14.85 3.14 -11.76
N ASP A 311 -14.65 1.85 -11.51
CA ASP A 311 -15.48 0.76 -12.03
C ASP A 311 -15.71 0.85 -13.55
N GLY A 312 -14.65 1.22 -14.29
CA GLY A 312 -14.70 1.35 -15.75
C GLY A 312 -15.50 2.54 -16.28
N ARG A 313 -15.84 3.54 -15.44
CA ARG A 313 -16.52 4.78 -15.84
C ARG A 313 -15.74 6.03 -15.42
N VAL A 314 -15.95 7.15 -16.11
CA VAL A 314 -15.37 8.43 -15.69
C VAL A 314 -15.99 8.88 -14.35
N ALA A 315 -15.15 8.95 -13.33
CA ALA A 315 -15.47 9.41 -11.97
C ALA A 315 -15.18 10.92 -11.78
N GLY A 316 -14.31 11.48 -12.61
CA GLY A 316 -13.97 12.91 -12.64
C GLY A 316 -13.00 13.23 -13.77
N PHE A 317 -12.72 14.50 -14.00
CA PHE A 317 -11.77 14.94 -15.02
C PHE A 317 -11.20 16.33 -14.71
N CYS A 318 -10.13 16.71 -15.39
CA CYS A 318 -9.58 18.07 -15.37
C CYS A 318 -8.99 18.45 -16.74
N ILE A 319 -9.04 19.75 -17.06
CA ILE A 319 -8.42 20.35 -18.24
C ILE A 319 -7.51 21.52 -17.80
N LEU A 320 -6.27 21.50 -18.28
CA LEU A 320 -5.24 22.48 -18.02
C LEU A 320 -4.71 23.05 -19.33
N MET A 321 -4.66 24.37 -19.40
CA MET A 321 -3.88 25.07 -20.41
C MET A 321 -2.53 25.47 -19.82
N PHE A 322 -1.44 25.14 -20.51
CA PHE A 322 -0.10 25.52 -20.10
C PHE A 322 0.25 26.89 -20.70
N ALA A 323 0.30 27.93 -19.87
CA ALA A 323 0.85 29.23 -20.24
C ALA A 323 2.36 29.26 -19.90
N PRO A 324 3.13 30.24 -20.40
CA PRO A 324 4.59 30.29 -20.20
C PRO A 324 5.03 30.21 -18.73
N ASP A 325 4.31 30.89 -17.83
CA ASP A 325 4.71 31.02 -16.42
C ASP A 325 3.83 30.22 -15.45
N VAL A 326 2.65 29.76 -15.89
CA VAL A 326 1.63 29.18 -15.02
C VAL A 326 0.78 28.13 -15.74
N ALA A 327 0.35 27.09 -15.04
CA ALA A 327 -0.71 26.22 -15.53
C ALA A 327 -2.08 26.83 -15.19
N HIS A 328 -2.93 27.02 -16.18
CA HIS A 328 -4.31 27.49 -15.99
C HIS A 328 -5.26 26.29 -15.93
N LEU A 329 -5.82 26.01 -14.75
CA LEU A 329 -6.88 25.02 -14.57
C LEU A 329 -8.19 25.60 -15.11
N LEU A 330 -8.65 25.09 -16.25
CA LEU A 330 -9.82 25.60 -16.97
C LEU A 330 -11.12 24.99 -16.46
N VAL A 331 -11.14 23.67 -16.24
CA VAL A 331 -12.29 22.96 -15.68
C VAL A 331 -11.82 21.75 -14.89
N ILE A 332 -12.52 21.48 -13.79
CA ILE A 332 -12.34 20.30 -12.95
C ILE A 332 -13.71 19.87 -12.43
N ALA A 333 -13.99 18.58 -12.54
CA ALA A 333 -15.25 18.03 -12.06
C ALA A 333 -15.07 16.61 -11.52
N VAL A 334 -15.90 16.27 -10.53
CA VAL A 334 -16.05 14.92 -9.99
C VAL A 334 -17.54 14.62 -9.98
N ALA A 335 -17.92 13.38 -10.30
CA ALA A 335 -19.32 12.95 -10.25
C ALA A 335 -19.91 13.20 -8.85
N ARG A 336 -21.13 13.76 -8.78
CA ARG A 336 -21.77 14.15 -7.50
C ARG A 336 -21.87 13.00 -6.49
N SER A 337 -22.16 11.79 -6.98
CA SER A 337 -22.24 10.57 -6.16
C SER A 337 -20.92 10.20 -5.48
N LEU A 338 -19.80 10.73 -5.97
CA LEU A 338 -18.45 10.46 -5.49
C LEU A 338 -17.80 11.66 -4.79
N HIS A 339 -18.57 12.72 -4.49
CA HIS A 339 -18.07 13.87 -3.75
C HIS A 339 -17.69 13.51 -2.31
N ARG A 340 -16.78 14.31 -1.73
CA ARG A 340 -16.25 14.15 -0.36
C ARG A 340 -15.51 12.82 -0.11
N GLN A 341 -15.06 12.15 -1.18
CA GLN A 341 -14.21 10.95 -1.12
C GLN A 341 -12.74 11.23 -1.50
N GLY A 342 -12.30 12.49 -1.46
CA GLY A 342 -10.91 12.88 -1.79
C GLY A 342 -10.58 12.96 -3.28
N LEU A 343 -11.50 12.59 -4.19
CA LEU A 343 -11.23 12.55 -5.64
C LEU A 343 -10.84 13.91 -6.24
N GLY A 344 -11.47 14.99 -5.75
CA GLY A 344 -11.14 16.35 -6.17
C GLY A 344 -9.73 16.77 -5.74
N SER A 345 -9.28 16.33 -4.56
CA SER A 345 -7.90 16.57 -4.11
C SER A 345 -6.90 15.92 -5.04
N VAL A 346 -7.16 14.69 -5.50
CA VAL A 346 -6.22 14.00 -6.38
C VAL A 346 -6.16 14.57 -7.77
N LEU A 347 -7.30 14.95 -8.36
CA LEU A 347 -7.26 15.69 -9.63
C LEU A 347 -6.48 17.00 -9.48
N LEU A 348 -6.65 17.72 -8.37
CA LEU A 348 -5.92 18.96 -8.11
C LEU A 348 -4.43 18.73 -7.84
N ASP A 349 -4.06 17.71 -7.06
CA ASP A 349 -2.66 17.30 -6.83
C ASP A 349 -1.98 16.94 -8.15
N TRP A 350 -2.69 16.23 -9.03
CA TRP A 350 -2.21 15.90 -10.38
C TRP A 350 -1.97 17.15 -11.22
N CYS A 351 -2.92 18.10 -11.21
CA CYS A 351 -2.75 19.39 -11.89
C CYS A 351 -1.48 20.11 -11.42
N GLU A 352 -1.26 20.17 -10.10
CA GLU A 352 -0.06 20.78 -9.51
C GLU A 352 1.21 20.01 -9.90
N GLN A 353 1.18 18.68 -9.93
CA GLN A 353 2.31 17.87 -10.37
C GLN A 353 2.67 18.14 -11.83
N GLN A 354 1.67 18.20 -12.72
CA GLN A 354 1.88 18.49 -14.14
C GLN A 354 2.50 19.87 -14.39
N ALA A 355 2.17 20.85 -13.54
CA ALA A 355 2.81 22.16 -13.54
C ALA A 355 4.28 22.10 -13.07
N ARG A 356 4.57 21.33 -12.00
CA ARG A 356 5.95 21.13 -11.49
C ARG A 356 6.84 20.43 -12.51
N GLU A 357 6.34 19.39 -13.18
CA GLU A 357 7.08 18.66 -14.23
C GLU A 357 7.48 19.56 -15.42
N ARG A 358 6.71 20.63 -15.65
CA ARG A 358 6.99 21.65 -16.68
C ARG A 358 7.73 22.88 -16.14
N SER A 359 8.17 22.85 -14.87
CA SER A 359 8.87 23.95 -14.20
C SER A 359 8.09 25.28 -14.21
N LEU A 360 6.75 25.22 -14.14
CA LEU A 360 5.89 26.40 -14.05
C LEU A 360 5.83 26.92 -12.61
N ASP A 361 5.64 28.23 -12.45
CA ASP A 361 5.70 28.90 -11.14
C ASP A 361 4.43 28.70 -10.29
N GLY A 362 3.36 28.15 -10.86
CA GLY A 362 2.10 27.97 -10.15
C GLY A 362 0.98 27.32 -10.94
N VAL A 363 -0.19 27.23 -10.28
CA VAL A 363 -1.48 26.92 -10.89
C VAL A 363 -2.44 28.09 -10.64
N LEU A 364 -3.11 28.54 -11.70
CA LEU A 364 -4.13 29.59 -11.72
C LEU A 364 -5.51 28.99 -12.00
N LEU A 365 -6.56 29.51 -11.37
CA LEU A 365 -7.94 29.14 -11.67
C LEU A 365 -8.91 30.31 -11.46
N GLU A 366 -10.07 30.21 -12.10
CA GLU A 366 -11.25 31.02 -11.78
C GLU A 366 -12.33 30.16 -11.11
N VAL A 367 -12.99 30.73 -10.10
CA VAL A 367 -14.11 30.10 -9.42
C VAL A 367 -15.23 31.11 -9.17
N ARG A 368 -16.48 30.66 -9.30
CA ARG A 368 -17.67 31.48 -8.98
C ARG A 368 -17.72 31.82 -7.49
N PRO A 369 -17.92 33.09 -7.10
CA PRO A 369 -18.14 33.47 -5.71
C PRO A 369 -19.30 32.69 -5.05
N SER A 370 -20.35 32.36 -5.81
CA SER A 370 -21.49 31.56 -5.32
C SER A 370 -21.13 30.09 -5.02
N ASN A 371 -20.04 29.56 -5.56
CA ASN A 371 -19.58 28.19 -5.28
C ASN A 371 -18.68 28.17 -4.03
N THR A 372 -19.29 28.47 -2.88
CA THR A 372 -18.60 28.57 -1.59
C THR A 372 -17.83 27.30 -1.23
N ALA A 373 -18.36 26.13 -1.56
CA ALA A 373 -17.69 24.85 -1.34
C ALA A 373 -16.37 24.73 -2.12
N ALA A 374 -16.35 25.10 -3.40
CA ALA A 374 -15.12 25.09 -4.20
C ALA A 374 -14.13 26.15 -3.73
N VAL A 375 -14.61 27.36 -3.37
CA VAL A 375 -13.76 28.42 -2.84
C VAL A 375 -13.03 27.97 -1.58
N GLU A 376 -13.74 27.38 -0.61
CA GLU A 376 -13.13 26.87 0.63
C GLU A 376 -12.22 25.66 0.37
N PHE A 377 -12.58 24.79 -0.57
CA PHE A 377 -11.71 23.69 -1.02
C PHE A 377 -10.37 24.22 -1.54
N TYR A 378 -10.36 25.21 -2.43
CA TYR A 378 -9.12 25.78 -2.97
C TYR A 378 -8.30 26.52 -1.90
N LYS A 379 -8.94 27.28 -1.01
CA LYS A 379 -8.24 27.94 0.11
C LYS A 379 -7.54 26.92 1.01
N ALA A 380 -8.23 25.85 1.39
CA ALA A 380 -7.66 24.77 2.21
C ALA A 380 -6.46 24.09 1.54
N ARG A 381 -6.40 24.14 0.21
CA ARG A 381 -5.34 23.59 -0.63
C ARG A 381 -4.18 24.56 -0.90
N GLY A 382 -4.23 25.75 -0.31
CA GLY A 382 -3.18 26.78 -0.40
C GLY A 382 -3.32 27.73 -1.59
N TYR A 383 -4.47 27.78 -2.26
CA TYR A 383 -4.74 28.79 -3.27
C TYR A 383 -5.15 30.11 -2.60
N LEU A 384 -4.55 31.20 -3.04
CA LEU A 384 -4.85 32.54 -2.58
C LEU A 384 -5.63 33.30 -3.65
N GLN A 385 -6.61 34.09 -3.26
CA GLN A 385 -7.28 34.99 -4.19
C GLN A 385 -6.34 36.14 -4.56
N ILE A 386 -6.04 36.29 -5.85
CA ILE A 386 -5.15 37.33 -6.39
C ILE A 386 -5.89 38.38 -7.23
N GLY A 387 -7.16 38.16 -7.53
CA GLY A 387 -7.94 39.08 -8.35
C GLY A 387 -9.43 38.76 -8.43
N LEU A 388 -10.15 39.59 -9.19
CA LEU A 388 -11.58 39.47 -9.47
C LEU A 388 -11.83 39.84 -10.94
N ARG A 389 -12.42 38.94 -11.72
CA ARG A 389 -12.92 39.26 -13.07
C ARG A 389 -14.39 39.62 -12.99
N ARG A 390 -14.73 40.86 -13.33
CA ARG A 390 -16.11 41.35 -13.26
C ARG A 390 -16.98 40.77 -14.36
N GLY A 391 -18.18 40.33 -14.00
CA GLY A 391 -19.18 39.76 -14.88
C GLY A 391 -18.58 38.75 -15.84
N TYR A 392 -17.84 37.76 -15.34
CA TYR A 392 -17.09 36.77 -16.12
C TYR A 392 -17.94 35.56 -16.52
N TYR A 393 -18.72 35.05 -15.56
CA TYR A 393 -19.56 33.88 -15.77
C TYR A 393 -20.99 34.28 -16.19
N PRO A 394 -21.65 33.48 -17.04
CA PRO A 394 -23.10 33.59 -17.23
C PRO A 394 -23.84 33.17 -15.95
N ALA A 395 -24.97 33.82 -15.69
CA ALA A 395 -25.88 33.52 -14.59
C ALA A 395 -27.32 33.41 -15.11
N GLU A 396 -28.24 32.91 -14.28
CA GLU A 396 -29.65 32.75 -14.64
C GLU A 396 -30.28 34.09 -15.11
N LYS A 397 -31.34 33.98 -15.92
CA LYS A 397 -32.10 35.13 -16.45
C LYS A 397 -31.24 36.15 -17.22
N GLY A 398 -30.18 35.68 -17.89
CA GLY A 398 -29.30 36.53 -18.70
C GLY A 398 -28.33 37.40 -17.88
N GLY A 399 -28.21 37.13 -16.58
CA GLY A 399 -27.27 37.82 -15.70
C GLY A 399 -25.81 37.43 -15.94
N ARG A 400 -24.90 38.17 -15.30
CA ARG A 400 -23.47 37.86 -15.22
C ARG A 400 -23.04 37.81 -13.76
N GLU A 401 -22.15 36.88 -13.45
CA GLU A 401 -21.53 36.72 -12.14
C GLU A 401 -20.01 36.96 -12.27
N ASP A 402 -19.40 37.56 -11.25
CA ASP A 402 -17.96 37.74 -11.19
C ASP A 402 -17.23 36.38 -11.05
N ALA A 403 -15.92 36.37 -11.25
CA ALA A 403 -15.06 35.23 -10.95
C ALA A 403 -13.92 35.63 -10.01
N LEU A 404 -13.74 34.86 -8.93
CA LEU A 404 -12.56 34.96 -8.10
C LEU A 404 -11.39 34.35 -8.86
N VAL A 405 -10.31 35.11 -9.04
CA VAL A 405 -9.07 34.59 -9.61
C VAL A 405 -8.20 34.12 -8.46
N MET A 406 -7.90 32.83 -8.43
CA MET A 406 -7.10 32.22 -7.37
C MET A 406 -5.84 31.59 -7.94
N GLN A 407 -4.73 31.68 -7.19
CA GLN A 407 -3.45 31.13 -7.58
C GLN A 407 -2.76 30.43 -6.40
N LYS A 408 -2.13 29.30 -6.69
CA LYS A 408 -1.15 28.67 -5.80
C LYS A 408 0.21 28.72 -6.49
N ARG A 409 1.18 29.33 -5.80
CA ARG A 409 2.59 29.27 -6.24
C ARG A 409 3.17 27.91 -5.86
N LEU A 410 3.98 27.36 -6.75
CA LEU A 410 4.63 26.08 -6.54
C LEU A 410 6.13 26.33 -6.29
N ASP A 411 6.69 25.68 -5.27
CA ASP A 411 8.12 25.79 -4.99
C ASP A 411 8.91 25.17 -6.15
N ARG A 412 9.90 25.90 -6.67
CA ARG A 412 10.87 25.32 -7.59
C ARG A 412 11.71 24.29 -6.82
N PRO A 413 11.91 23.08 -7.35
CA PRO A 413 12.86 22.15 -6.73
C PRO A 413 14.22 22.84 -6.63
N LYS A 414 14.79 22.87 -5.41
CA LYS A 414 16.14 23.38 -5.18
C LYS A 414 17.12 22.55 -6.02
N GLY A 415 17.57 23.07 -7.16
CA GLY A 415 18.56 22.37 -7.98
C GLY A 415 18.64 22.70 -9.47
N ALA A 416 17.76 23.54 -10.04
CA ALA A 416 17.92 24.00 -11.43
C ALA A 416 18.42 25.45 -11.45
N THR A 417 19.74 25.62 -11.57
CA THR A 417 20.34 26.91 -11.96
C THR A 417 19.98 27.23 -13.41
N ALA A 418 19.70 28.50 -13.65
CA ALA A 418 19.33 29.12 -14.92
C ALA A 418 20.37 28.93 -16.03
#